data_AF-E3RDW9-F1
#
_entry.id   AF-E3RDW9-F1
#
_cell.length_a   1.000
_cell.length_b   1.000
_cell.length_c   1.000
_cell.angle_alpha   90.00
_cell.angle_beta   90.00
_cell.angle_gamma   90.00
#
_symmetry.space_group_name_H-M   'P 1'
#
loop_
_entity.id
_entity.type
_entity.pdbx_description
1 polymer ?
#
loop_
_entity_poly.entity_id
_entity_poly.type
_entity_poly.pdbx_seq_one_letter_code
_entity_poly.pdbx_strand_id
1 'polypeptide(L)'
;MAYEDKSMYTPIRRECIQSIQQRFKERPQLRMLLEKGIVPLFIQDGGVSTMQTRFWSWSTEFPFIKLAYFEQAKRRACFEFLLPHPKRKRAVRFHKLLGQNNWGYGIQLRACNQVLHKELIGRWSYPAAPYPDVPLSVGAESALEPMLPLLPDKPLDAGRLNTVDGLQWYLKNNESASIPLLHYTDVCIFRVEAGHWGPAELDSFVLACAEKAGMQYRFPVDLMRNQAIKTLERNGLATKVD
;
A
#
# COMPACT_ATOMS: atom_id res chain seq x y z
N MET A 1 -22.52 -4.49 0.53
CA MET A 1 -21.36 -4.71 -0.36
C MET A 1 -21.35 -3.55 -1.34
N ALA A 2 -20.29 -2.75 -1.43
CA ALA A 2 -20.19 -1.80 -2.55
C ALA A 2 -19.90 -2.66 -3.78
N TYR A 3 -20.87 -2.71 -4.70
CA TYR A 3 -20.70 -3.33 -6.00
C TYR A 3 -19.45 -2.75 -6.66
N GLU A 4 -18.60 -3.61 -7.20
CA GLU A 4 -17.72 -3.18 -8.28
C GLU A 4 -18.63 -2.69 -9.40
N ASP A 5 -18.82 -1.38 -9.47
CA ASP A 5 -19.39 -0.76 -10.64
C ASP A 5 -18.37 -1.02 -11.76
N LYS A 6 -18.64 -2.03 -12.59
CA LYS A 6 -17.78 -2.47 -13.71
C LYS A 6 -17.48 -1.35 -14.72
N SER A 7 -18.02 -0.15 -14.50
CA SER A 7 -17.99 1.01 -15.39
C SER A 7 -16.98 2.11 -15.02
N MET A 8 -16.41 2.15 -13.80
CA MET A 8 -15.46 3.22 -13.45
C MET A 8 -14.03 2.86 -13.83
N TYR A 9 -13.50 3.52 -14.86
CA TYR A 9 -12.07 3.53 -15.17
C TYR A 9 -11.27 4.03 -13.96
N THR A 10 -10.45 3.16 -13.37
CA THR A 10 -9.51 3.54 -12.32
C THR A 10 -8.10 3.62 -12.90
N PRO A 11 -7.38 4.75 -12.73
CA PRO A 11 -6.03 4.88 -13.27
C PRO A 11 -4.97 4.21 -12.40
N ILE A 12 -5.36 3.60 -11.27
CA ILE A 12 -4.50 2.85 -10.34
C ILE A 12 -4.52 1.37 -10.70
N ARG A 13 -3.38 0.67 -10.55
CA ARG A 13 -3.27 -0.78 -10.78
C ARG A 13 -4.20 -1.58 -9.87
N ARG A 14 -4.76 -2.69 -10.38
CA ARG A 14 -5.81 -3.46 -9.69
C ARG A 14 -5.32 -4.08 -8.40
N GLU A 15 -4.07 -4.53 -8.36
CA GLU A 15 -3.45 -5.17 -7.21
C GLU A 15 -3.39 -4.22 -6.00
N CYS A 16 -3.06 -2.95 -6.26
CA CYS A 16 -3.03 -1.90 -5.24
C CYS A 16 -4.44 -1.64 -4.69
N ILE A 17 -5.42 -1.47 -5.60
CA ILE A 17 -6.83 -1.25 -5.24
C ILE A 17 -7.35 -2.40 -4.38
N GLN A 18 -7.16 -3.65 -4.81
CA GLN A 18 -7.61 -4.84 -4.08
C GLN A 18 -6.96 -4.94 -2.70
N SER A 19 -5.65 -4.68 -2.60
CA SER A 19 -4.92 -4.74 -1.32
C SER A 19 -5.52 -3.79 -0.27
N ILE A 20 -5.94 -2.59 -0.69
CA ILE A 20 -6.53 -1.57 0.17
C ILE A 20 -8.00 -1.89 0.43
N GLN A 21 -8.79 -2.19 -0.60
CA GLN A 21 -10.24 -2.42 -0.48
C GLN A 21 -10.59 -3.58 0.44
N GLN A 22 -9.83 -4.68 0.38
CA GLN A 22 -10.03 -5.82 1.28
C GLN A 22 -9.91 -5.40 2.75
N ARG A 23 -8.95 -4.51 3.07
CA ARG A 23 -8.64 -4.09 4.44
C ARG A 23 -9.41 -2.85 4.89
N PHE A 24 -9.97 -2.09 3.95
CA PHE A 24 -10.60 -0.80 4.23
C PHE A 24 -11.81 -0.91 5.19
N LYS A 25 -12.54 -2.04 5.14
CA LYS A 25 -13.69 -2.27 6.02
C LYS A 25 -13.29 -2.64 7.45
N GLU A 26 -12.14 -3.30 7.59
CA GLU A 26 -11.69 -3.89 8.86
C GLU A 26 -10.72 -2.96 9.60
N ARG A 27 -10.14 -1.96 8.91
CA ARG A 27 -9.14 -1.05 9.45
C ARG A 27 -9.59 0.42 9.43
N PRO A 28 -10.20 0.94 10.51
CA PRO A 28 -10.60 2.35 10.59
C PRO A 28 -9.42 3.32 10.44
N GLN A 29 -8.20 2.89 10.76
CA GLN A 29 -6.97 3.67 10.63
C GLN A 29 -6.73 4.13 9.19
N LEU A 30 -7.00 3.27 8.20
CA LEU A 30 -6.83 3.61 6.77
C LEU A 30 -7.73 4.77 6.35
N ARG A 31 -8.97 4.79 6.87
CA ARG A 31 -9.89 5.90 6.67
C ARG A 31 -9.38 7.18 7.33
N MET A 32 -8.93 7.09 8.59
CA MET A 32 -8.36 8.24 9.31
C MET A 32 -7.10 8.81 8.64
N LEU A 33 -6.27 7.94 8.05
CA LEU A 33 -5.09 8.35 7.29
C LEU A 33 -5.48 9.15 6.04
N LEU A 34 -6.45 8.65 5.26
CA LEU A 34 -6.98 9.37 4.09
C LEU A 34 -7.49 10.76 4.47
N GLU A 35 -8.21 10.86 5.59
CA GLU A 35 -8.79 12.09 6.06
C GLU A 35 -7.74 13.10 6.54
N LYS A 36 -6.57 12.62 6.96
CA LYS A 36 -5.37 13.44 7.24
C LYS A 36 -4.58 13.79 5.97
N GLY A 37 -4.99 13.27 4.81
CA GLY A 37 -4.34 13.48 3.51
C GLY A 37 -3.16 12.54 3.26
N ILE A 38 -3.13 11.39 3.93
CA ILE A 38 -2.18 10.30 3.67
C ILE A 38 -2.92 9.25 2.85
N VAL A 39 -2.46 8.99 1.62
CA VAL A 39 -3.13 8.08 0.69
C VAL A 39 -2.43 6.72 0.71
N PRO A 40 -3.06 5.67 1.26
CA PRO A 40 -2.51 4.30 1.16
C PRO A 40 -2.33 3.93 -0.31
N LEU A 41 -1.17 3.35 -0.64
CA LEU A 41 -0.88 2.83 -1.98
C LEU A 41 -0.79 1.30 -1.97
N PHE A 42 -0.15 0.75 -0.94
CA PHE A 42 0.01 -0.68 -0.77
C PHE A 42 0.11 -1.01 0.71
N ILE A 43 -0.51 -2.12 1.12
CA ILE A 43 -0.41 -2.65 2.46
C ILE A 43 -0.25 -4.16 2.40
N GLN A 44 0.75 -4.64 3.13
CA GLN A 44 1.02 -6.04 3.35
C GLN A 44 1.19 -6.25 4.84
N ASP A 45 0.35 -7.11 5.38
CA ASP A 45 0.50 -7.56 6.75
C ASP A 45 1.66 -8.54 6.80
N GLY A 46 2.52 -8.35 7.79
CA GLY A 46 3.55 -9.34 8.10
C GLY A 46 2.90 -10.61 8.66
N GLY A 47 3.66 -11.70 8.67
CA GLY A 47 3.22 -12.96 9.22
C GLY A 47 3.48 -14.13 8.28
N VAL A 48 2.90 -15.27 8.65
CA VAL A 48 2.95 -16.50 7.85
C VAL A 48 1.59 -16.68 7.20
N SER A 49 1.57 -16.88 5.88
CA SER A 49 0.37 -17.19 5.13
C SER A 49 0.61 -18.45 4.31
N THR A 50 -0.33 -19.39 4.37
CA THR A 50 -0.36 -20.54 3.46
C THR A 50 -1.49 -20.33 2.46
N MET A 51 -1.18 -20.47 1.18
CA MET A 51 -2.17 -20.35 0.11
C MET A 51 -1.95 -21.43 -0.94
N GLN A 52 -3.02 -21.88 -1.56
CA GLN A 52 -2.94 -22.73 -2.73
C GLN A 52 -2.64 -21.86 -3.96
N THR A 53 -1.49 -22.08 -4.61
CA THR A 53 -0.99 -21.20 -5.69
C THR A 53 -1.31 -21.73 -7.07
N ARG A 54 -1.23 -23.05 -7.27
CA ARG A 54 -1.43 -23.69 -8.57
C ARG A 54 -1.96 -25.11 -8.43
N PHE A 55 -2.38 -25.67 -9.56
CA PHE A 55 -2.64 -27.09 -9.70
C PHE A 55 -1.57 -27.69 -10.61
N TRP A 56 -0.95 -28.76 -10.16
CA TRP A 56 -0.19 -29.64 -11.04
C TRP A 56 -1.15 -30.67 -11.63
N SER A 57 -1.16 -30.80 -12.96
CA SER A 57 -1.96 -31.81 -13.64
C SER A 57 -1.06 -32.77 -14.39
N TRP A 58 -1.26 -34.07 -14.18
CA TRP A 58 -0.46 -35.09 -14.88
C TRP A 58 -0.94 -35.34 -16.33
N SER A 59 -2.20 -35.00 -16.61
CA SER A 59 -2.85 -35.15 -17.92
C SER A 59 -3.90 -34.05 -18.13
N THR A 60 -4.19 -33.70 -19.39
CA THR A 60 -5.35 -32.89 -19.80
C THR A 60 -6.57 -33.72 -20.17
N GLU A 61 -6.42 -35.04 -20.25
CA GLU A 61 -7.44 -36.03 -20.61
C GLU A 61 -7.63 -37.07 -19.50
N PHE A 62 -8.76 -37.77 -19.50
CA PHE A 62 -9.13 -38.70 -18.41
C PHE A 62 -8.14 -39.88 -18.29
N PRO A 63 -7.70 -40.26 -17.07
CA PRO A 63 -8.10 -39.70 -15.77
C PRO A 63 -7.40 -38.38 -15.44
N PHE A 64 -8.20 -37.39 -15.04
CA PHE A 64 -7.73 -36.04 -14.76
C PHE A 64 -7.21 -35.94 -13.31
N ILE A 65 -5.92 -36.16 -13.11
CA ILE A 65 -5.29 -36.03 -11.78
C ILE A 65 -4.82 -34.58 -11.61
N LYS A 66 -5.54 -33.80 -10.77
CA LYS A 66 -5.12 -32.46 -10.32
C LYS A 66 -4.61 -32.54 -8.88
N LEU A 67 -3.34 -32.24 -8.67
CA LEU A 67 -2.77 -32.07 -7.34
C LEU A 67 -2.68 -30.58 -7.02
N ALA A 68 -3.23 -30.18 -5.88
CA ALA A 68 -3.06 -28.83 -5.36
C ALA A 68 -1.58 -28.60 -5.00
N TYR A 69 -1.06 -27.42 -5.31
CA TYR A 69 0.24 -26.95 -4.88
C TYR A 69 0.05 -25.78 -3.93
N PHE A 70 0.64 -25.90 -2.75
CA PHE A 70 0.54 -24.94 -1.68
C PHE A 70 1.87 -24.20 -1.52
N GLU A 71 1.79 -22.91 -1.21
CA GLU A 71 2.92 -22.05 -0.85
C GLU A 71 2.69 -21.54 0.57
N GLN A 72 3.66 -21.75 1.46
CA GLN A 72 3.72 -21.08 2.75
C GLN A 72 4.76 -19.97 2.66
N ALA A 73 4.32 -18.72 2.83
CA ALA A 73 5.16 -17.54 2.79
C ALA A 73 5.21 -16.85 4.16
N LYS A 74 6.42 -16.57 4.64
CA LYS A 74 6.72 -15.67 5.75
C LYS A 74 7.06 -14.30 5.15
N ARG A 75 6.25 -13.28 5.46
CA ARG A 75 6.34 -11.96 4.86
C ARG A 75 6.59 -10.90 5.93
N ARG A 76 7.41 -9.89 5.63
CA ARG A 76 7.51 -8.70 6.49
C ARG A 76 6.31 -7.80 6.26
N ALA A 77 5.87 -7.11 7.32
CA ALA A 77 4.85 -6.09 7.16
C ALA A 77 5.42 -4.92 6.35
N CYS A 78 4.65 -4.42 5.40
CA CYS A 78 5.05 -3.30 4.54
C CYS A 78 3.85 -2.40 4.32
N PHE A 79 4.06 -1.10 4.47
CA PHE A 79 3.03 -0.09 4.25
C PHE A 79 3.61 1.04 3.42
N GLU A 80 3.04 1.24 2.24
CA GLU A 80 3.42 2.29 1.31
C GLU A 80 2.27 3.28 1.16
N PHE A 81 2.59 4.56 1.25
CA PHE A 81 1.61 5.63 1.17
C PHE A 81 2.17 6.88 0.51
N LEU A 82 1.27 7.66 -0.07
CA LEU A 82 1.54 8.93 -0.71
C LEU A 82 1.13 10.09 0.20
N LEU A 83 2.00 11.09 0.28
CA LEU A 83 1.77 12.34 0.97
C LEU A 83 1.86 13.52 -0.02
N PRO A 84 0.75 14.22 -0.33
CA PRO A 84 0.74 15.39 -1.18
C PRO A 84 1.22 16.64 -0.42
N HIS A 85 1.84 17.56 -1.15
CA HIS A 85 2.41 18.80 -0.63
C HIS A 85 3.37 18.58 0.57
N PRO A 86 4.45 17.79 0.41
CA PRO A 86 5.35 17.41 1.49
C PRO A 86 6.02 18.61 2.19
N LYS A 87 6.08 19.77 1.53
CA LYS A 87 6.66 21.02 2.04
C LYS A 87 5.78 21.74 3.08
N ARG A 88 4.50 21.37 3.25
CA ARG A 88 3.62 22.02 4.24
C ARG A 88 4.13 21.79 5.67
N LYS A 89 4.04 22.78 6.56
CA LYS A 89 4.57 22.74 7.93
C LYS A 89 4.22 21.44 8.70
N ARG A 90 2.96 20.99 8.61
CA ARG A 90 2.49 19.74 9.25
C ARG A 90 3.08 18.48 8.60
N ALA A 91 3.20 18.45 7.27
CA ALA A 91 3.83 17.36 6.55
C ALA A 91 5.33 17.25 6.86
N VAL A 92 6.04 18.38 6.97
CA VAL A 92 7.44 18.41 7.40
C VAL A 92 7.59 17.90 8.84
N ARG A 93 6.67 18.26 9.74
CA ARG A 93 6.68 17.75 11.13
C ARG A 93 6.42 16.24 11.16
N PHE A 94 5.47 15.76 10.37
CA PHE A 94 5.18 14.33 10.22
C PHE A 94 6.39 13.55 9.71
N HIS A 95 7.04 14.06 8.66
CA HIS A 95 8.28 13.51 8.13
C HIS A 95 9.37 13.38 9.20
N LYS A 96 9.57 14.42 10.04
CA LYS A 96 10.50 14.36 11.17
C LYS A 96 10.12 13.31 12.21
N LEU A 97 8.84 13.19 12.56
CA LEU A 97 8.35 12.22 13.54
C LEU A 97 8.49 10.78 13.07
N LEU A 98 8.23 10.52 11.79
CA LEU A 98 8.53 9.23 11.19
C LEU A 98 10.03 8.91 11.27
N GLY A 99 10.90 9.88 10.95
CA GLY A 99 12.35 9.69 10.97
C GLY A 99 12.97 9.48 12.35
N GLN A 100 12.30 9.91 13.43
CA GLN A 100 12.71 9.57 14.80
C GLN A 100 12.63 8.06 15.06
N ASN A 101 11.70 7.38 14.40
CA ASN A 101 11.61 5.92 14.33
C ASN A 101 11.82 5.20 15.68
N ASN A 102 11.06 5.59 16.70
CA ASN A 102 11.17 4.99 18.04
C ASN A 102 10.86 3.48 18.09
N TRP A 103 10.34 2.90 16.99
CA TRP A 103 9.89 1.52 16.89
C TRP A 103 10.86 0.63 16.10
N GLY A 104 11.95 1.19 15.55
CA GLY A 104 12.93 0.42 14.79
C GLY A 104 12.42 -0.10 13.44
N TYR A 105 11.42 0.55 12.85
CA TYR A 105 10.92 0.22 11.52
C TYR A 105 11.85 0.72 10.42
N GLY A 106 11.90 -0.03 9.34
CA GLY A 106 12.50 0.45 8.11
C GLY A 106 11.70 1.58 7.50
N ILE A 107 12.33 2.70 7.15
CA ILE A 107 11.59 3.77 6.46
C ILE A 107 12.41 4.35 5.32
N GLN A 108 11.77 4.40 4.15
CA GLN A 108 12.33 4.96 2.94
C GLN A 108 11.38 5.97 2.34
N LEU A 109 11.92 6.92 1.57
CA LEU A 109 11.12 7.94 0.92
C LEU A 109 11.56 8.21 -0.52
N ARG A 110 10.61 8.55 -1.36
CA ARG A 110 10.86 9.07 -2.71
C ARG A 110 10.11 10.36 -2.87
N ALA A 111 10.82 11.45 -3.10
CA ALA A 111 10.22 12.70 -3.50
C ALA A 111 10.01 12.66 -5.01
N CYS A 112 8.77 12.86 -5.44
CA CYS A 112 8.40 12.91 -6.85
C CYS A 112 7.93 14.32 -7.17
N ASN A 113 8.71 15.06 -7.96
CA ASN A 113 8.29 16.29 -8.58
C ASN A 113 8.00 16.01 -10.06
N GLN A 114 6.73 15.79 -10.37
CA GLN A 114 6.26 15.41 -11.71
C GLN A 114 6.42 16.57 -12.72
N VAL A 115 6.26 17.83 -12.28
CA VAL A 115 6.37 19.03 -13.14
C VAL A 115 7.81 19.25 -13.64
N LEU A 116 8.80 18.96 -12.81
CA LEU A 116 10.22 19.10 -13.16
C LEU A 116 10.82 17.80 -13.70
N HIS A 117 10.03 16.72 -13.81
CA HIS A 117 10.52 15.35 -14.03
C HIS A 117 11.71 14.97 -13.12
N LYS A 118 11.72 15.50 -11.89
CA LYS A 118 12.79 15.26 -10.91
C LYS A 118 12.29 14.30 -9.86
N GLU A 119 12.93 13.14 -9.79
CA GLU A 119 12.74 12.18 -8.71
C GLU A 119 13.98 12.15 -7.85
N LEU A 120 13.80 12.30 -6.54
CA LEU A 120 14.87 12.20 -5.56
C LEU A 120 14.53 11.06 -4.61
N ILE A 121 15.38 10.02 -4.62
CA ILE A 121 15.28 8.90 -3.69
C ILE A 121 16.03 9.31 -2.42
N GLY A 122 15.29 9.49 -1.34
CA GLY A 122 15.87 9.68 -0.01
C GLY A 122 15.87 8.35 0.73
N ARG A 123 16.97 8.04 1.41
CA ARG A 123 16.97 6.99 2.43
C ARG A 123 17.28 7.64 3.76
N TRP A 124 16.52 7.29 4.80
CA TRP A 124 16.97 7.55 6.16
C TRP A 124 18.07 6.55 6.52
N SER A 125 18.92 6.96 7.46
CA SER A 125 20.15 6.26 7.84
C SER A 125 19.93 4.85 8.39
N TYR A 126 18.68 4.44 8.63
CA TYR A 126 18.33 3.10 9.08
C TYR A 126 17.79 2.28 7.91
N PRO A 127 18.44 1.16 7.53
CA PRO A 127 17.99 0.32 6.44
C PRO A 127 16.57 -0.19 6.68
N ALA A 128 15.81 -0.39 5.60
CA ALA A 128 14.41 -0.81 5.69
C ALA A 128 14.23 -2.21 6.31
N ALA A 129 15.29 -3.01 6.23
CA ALA A 129 15.46 -4.25 6.93
C ALA A 129 16.53 -4.06 8.02
N PRO A 130 16.39 -4.65 9.22
CA PRO A 130 17.45 -4.67 10.23
C PRO A 130 18.73 -5.35 9.73
N TYR A 131 18.64 -6.06 8.60
CA TYR A 131 19.74 -6.76 7.96
C TYR A 131 19.75 -6.45 6.46
N PRO A 132 20.88 -5.98 5.89
CA PRO A 132 21.11 -6.02 4.45
C PRO A 132 20.89 -7.46 3.94
N ASP A 133 20.39 -7.60 2.72
CA ASP A 133 20.26 -8.90 2.02
C ASP A 133 19.22 -9.89 2.55
N VAL A 134 18.40 -9.52 3.54
CA VAL A 134 17.25 -10.34 3.95
C VAL A 134 16.04 -10.03 3.08
N PRO A 135 15.47 -11.03 2.37
CA PRO A 135 14.35 -10.83 1.45
C PRO A 135 13.06 -10.43 2.19
N LEU A 136 12.18 -9.75 1.46
CA LEU A 136 10.87 -9.32 1.96
C LEU A 136 9.97 -10.51 2.32
N SER A 137 10.10 -11.59 1.55
CA SER A 137 9.40 -12.84 1.78
C SER A 137 10.30 -14.06 1.58
N VAL A 138 10.13 -15.04 2.46
CA VAL A 138 10.74 -16.36 2.35
C VAL A 138 9.67 -17.41 2.55
N GLY A 139 9.86 -18.61 2.01
CA GLY A 139 8.89 -19.67 2.19
C GLY A 139 9.20 -20.92 1.39
N ALA A 140 8.25 -21.83 1.40
CA ALA A 140 8.37 -23.12 0.73
C ALA A 140 7.11 -23.42 -0.09
N GLU A 141 7.28 -24.26 -1.10
CA GLU A 141 6.20 -24.79 -1.92
C GLU A 141 6.14 -26.31 -1.78
N SER A 142 4.93 -26.87 -1.72
CA SER A 142 4.70 -28.33 -1.62
C SER A 142 3.35 -28.72 -2.20
N ALA A 143 3.27 -29.91 -2.80
CA ALA A 143 1.99 -30.54 -3.15
C ALA A 143 1.23 -31.08 -1.92
N LEU A 144 1.94 -31.27 -0.80
CA LEU A 144 1.40 -31.72 0.48
C LEU A 144 1.53 -30.57 1.48
N GLU A 145 0.42 -29.90 1.80
CA GLU A 145 0.40 -28.81 2.77
C GLU A 145 1.08 -29.14 4.12
N PRO A 146 0.88 -30.34 4.72
CA PRO A 146 1.52 -30.68 5.99
C PRO A 146 3.06 -30.76 5.93
N MET A 147 3.65 -30.86 4.74
CA MET A 147 5.11 -30.88 4.57
C MET A 147 5.74 -29.49 4.59
N LEU A 148 4.95 -28.42 4.36
CA LEU A 148 5.46 -27.05 4.26
C LEU A 148 6.30 -26.61 5.47
N PRO A 149 5.94 -26.92 6.73
CA PRO A 149 6.75 -26.53 7.88
C PRO A 149 8.12 -27.23 7.97
N LEU A 150 8.31 -28.34 7.26
CA LEU A 150 9.53 -29.16 7.28
C LEU A 150 10.48 -28.83 6.11
N LEU A 151 9.99 -28.15 5.08
CA LEU A 151 10.78 -27.80 3.91
C LEU A 151 11.63 -26.56 4.18
N PRO A 152 12.85 -26.46 3.61
CA PRO A 152 13.69 -25.29 3.77
C PRO A 152 13.07 -24.07 3.07
N ASP A 153 13.04 -22.95 3.77
CA ASP A 153 12.61 -21.68 3.22
C ASP A 153 13.55 -21.22 2.09
N LYS A 154 12.97 -20.69 1.02
CA LYS A 154 13.64 -20.07 -0.12
C LYS A 154 13.10 -18.65 -0.30
N PRO A 155 13.87 -17.72 -0.89
CA PRO A 155 13.34 -16.41 -1.25
C PRO A 155 12.19 -16.58 -2.25
N LEU A 156 10.98 -16.13 -1.89
CA LEU A 156 9.81 -16.21 -2.79
C LEU A 156 9.69 -14.96 -3.65
N ASP A 157 9.96 -13.79 -3.06
CA ASP A 157 9.86 -12.50 -3.75
C ASP A 157 11.21 -11.77 -3.70
N ALA A 158 12.01 -11.95 -4.75
CA ALA A 158 13.22 -11.17 -4.99
C ALA A 158 12.91 -9.81 -5.66
N GLY A 159 11.65 -9.55 -6.01
CA GLY A 159 11.25 -8.50 -6.96
C GLY A 159 11.11 -7.09 -6.37
N ARG A 160 10.88 -6.96 -5.06
CA ARG A 160 10.81 -5.63 -4.43
C ARG A 160 12.21 -5.16 -4.09
N LEU A 161 12.76 -4.37 -5.01
CA LEU A 161 14.02 -3.66 -4.86
C LEU A 161 14.09 -2.97 -3.49
N ASN A 162 15.31 -2.81 -2.98
CA ASN A 162 15.65 -2.07 -1.75
C ASN A 162 15.25 -0.56 -1.80
N THR A 163 14.42 -0.14 -2.74
CA THR A 163 14.03 1.24 -3.00
C THR A 163 12.51 1.35 -3.12
N VAL A 164 11.95 2.45 -2.62
CA VAL A 164 10.56 2.83 -2.87
C VAL A 164 10.31 3.03 -4.36
N ASP A 165 9.27 2.39 -4.87
CA ASP A 165 8.85 2.53 -6.25
C ASP A 165 8.39 3.97 -6.57
N GLY A 166 8.55 4.35 -7.83
CA GLY A 166 8.08 5.65 -8.35
C GLY A 166 6.57 5.67 -8.48
N LEU A 167 6.00 6.87 -8.65
CA LEU A 167 4.55 7.02 -8.81
C LEU A 167 4.02 6.18 -9.99
N GLN A 168 4.79 6.03 -11.08
CA GLN A 168 4.39 5.22 -12.24
C GLN A 168 4.08 3.75 -11.89
N TRP A 169 4.69 3.19 -10.85
CA TRP A 169 4.48 1.79 -10.48
C TRP A 169 3.06 1.52 -9.99
N TYR A 170 2.44 2.52 -9.36
CA TYR A 170 1.08 2.42 -8.83
C TYR A 170 0.01 2.76 -9.87
N LEU A 171 0.41 3.35 -11.00
CA LEU A 171 -0.50 3.80 -12.07
C LEU A 171 -0.55 2.78 -13.22
N LYS A 172 -1.70 2.72 -13.89
CA LYS A 172 -1.86 2.00 -15.16
C LYS A 172 -1.17 2.79 -16.27
N ASN A 173 -0.56 2.07 -17.22
CA ASN A 173 0.14 2.63 -18.39
C ASN A 173 1.27 3.61 -18.07
N ASN A 174 1.69 3.74 -16.81
CA ASN A 174 2.71 4.68 -16.34
C ASN A 174 2.37 6.17 -16.59
N GLU A 175 1.11 6.51 -16.85
CA GLU A 175 0.71 7.87 -17.24
C GLU A 175 0.23 8.71 -16.04
N SER A 176 1.17 9.30 -15.29
CA SER A 176 0.82 10.29 -14.25
C SER A 176 0.12 11.52 -14.83
N ALA A 177 0.39 11.87 -16.08
CA ALA A 177 -0.24 12.96 -16.83
C ALA A 177 -1.77 12.80 -16.97
N SER A 178 -2.27 11.55 -16.96
CA SER A 178 -3.71 11.26 -17.02
C SER A 178 -4.45 11.63 -15.72
N ILE A 179 -3.72 11.93 -14.64
CA ILE A 179 -4.27 12.34 -13.35
C ILE A 179 -3.74 13.74 -13.01
N PRO A 180 -4.43 14.82 -13.43
CA PRO A 180 -3.96 16.20 -13.23
C PRO A 180 -3.59 16.51 -11.78
N LEU A 181 -4.37 16.00 -10.82
CA LEU A 181 -4.10 16.21 -9.39
C LEU A 181 -2.76 15.66 -8.93
N LEU A 182 -2.31 14.53 -9.48
CA LEU A 182 -1.01 13.94 -9.15
C LEU A 182 0.12 14.53 -10.01
N HIS A 183 -0.19 14.94 -11.24
CA HIS A 183 0.79 15.52 -12.15
C HIS A 183 1.25 16.92 -11.72
N TYR A 184 0.33 17.78 -11.27
CA TYR A 184 0.63 19.17 -10.89
C TYR A 184 0.96 19.36 -9.41
N THR A 185 1.00 18.27 -8.62
CA THR A 185 1.24 18.34 -7.19
C THR A 185 2.59 17.71 -6.82
N ASP A 186 3.39 18.42 -6.03
CA ASP A 186 4.55 17.80 -5.35
C ASP A 186 4.04 16.68 -4.44
N VAL A 187 4.50 15.45 -4.65
CA VAL A 187 4.16 14.29 -3.81
C VAL A 187 5.40 13.61 -3.25
N CYS A 188 5.24 12.95 -2.12
CA CYS A 188 6.26 12.08 -1.55
C CYS A 188 5.66 10.72 -1.26
N ILE A 189 6.34 9.66 -1.69
CA ILE A 189 5.96 8.28 -1.39
C ILE A 189 6.85 7.79 -0.27
N PHE A 190 6.23 7.22 0.76
CA PHE A 190 6.92 6.58 1.87
C PHE A 190 6.70 5.08 1.81
N ARG A 191 7.73 4.31 2.14
CA ARG A 191 7.63 2.89 2.50
C ARG A 191 8.04 2.78 3.96
N VAL A 192 7.17 2.17 4.77
CA VAL A 192 7.47 1.74 6.14
C VAL A 192 7.44 0.22 6.15
N GLU A 193 8.44 -0.40 6.78
CA GLU A 193 8.64 -1.84 6.74
C GLU A 193 9.01 -2.37 8.13
N ALA A 194 8.44 -3.51 8.52
CA ALA A 194 8.81 -4.18 9.77
C ALA A 194 10.12 -4.93 9.61
N GLY A 195 10.96 -4.91 10.65
CA GLY A 195 12.23 -5.64 10.63
C GLY A 195 12.12 -7.15 10.84
N HIS A 196 10.91 -7.67 11.05
CA HIS A 196 10.63 -9.06 11.34
C HIS A 196 9.52 -9.60 10.42
N TRP A 197 9.42 -10.92 10.30
CA TRP A 197 8.35 -11.59 9.56
C TRP A 197 7.05 -11.78 10.36
N GLY A 198 6.98 -11.25 11.58
CA GLY A 198 5.75 -11.21 12.37
C GLY A 198 4.75 -10.14 11.89
N PRO A 199 3.46 -10.25 12.30
CA PRO A 199 2.47 -9.21 12.03
C PRO A 199 2.86 -7.88 12.68
N ALA A 200 2.54 -6.77 12.01
CA ALA A 200 2.72 -5.43 12.54
C ALA A 200 1.65 -4.47 11.98
N GLU A 201 1.11 -3.62 12.86
CA GLU A 201 0.13 -2.58 12.49
C GLU A 201 0.85 -1.29 12.07
N LEU A 202 1.48 -1.31 10.89
CA LEU A 202 2.24 -0.17 10.39
C LEU A 202 1.34 1.05 10.11
N ASP A 203 0.08 0.84 9.77
CA ASP A 203 -0.93 1.89 9.62
C ASP A 203 -1.23 2.61 10.93
N SER A 204 -1.35 1.88 12.05
CA SER A 204 -1.50 2.45 13.40
C SER A 204 -0.28 3.32 13.77
N PHE A 205 0.94 2.85 13.48
CA PHE A 205 2.17 3.61 13.70
C PHE A 205 2.19 4.93 12.89
N VAL A 206 1.89 4.85 11.59
CA VAL A 206 1.86 6.03 10.72
C VAL A 206 0.78 7.02 11.17
N LEU A 207 -0.39 6.52 11.58
CA LEU A 207 -1.48 7.36 12.09
C LEU A 207 -1.05 8.13 13.35
N ALA A 208 -0.42 7.45 14.31
CA ALA A 208 0.08 8.09 15.52
C ALA A 208 1.10 9.19 15.22
N CYS A 209 2.00 8.99 14.23
CA CYS A 209 2.90 10.03 13.77
C CYS A 209 2.16 11.21 13.13
N ALA A 210 1.12 10.95 12.33
CA ALA A 210 0.31 11.99 11.70
C ALA A 210 -0.43 12.84 12.75
N GLU A 211 -0.96 12.20 13.79
CA GLU A 211 -1.63 12.87 14.90
C GLU A 211 -0.68 13.74 15.72
N LYS A 212 0.49 13.21 16.10
CA LYS A 212 1.55 13.98 16.78
C LYS A 212 2.06 15.14 15.94
N ALA A 213 2.02 15.02 14.61
CA ALA A 213 2.37 16.10 13.70
C ALA A 213 1.31 17.22 13.64
N GLY A 214 0.15 17.02 14.25
CA GLY A 214 -1.00 17.90 14.14
C GLY A 214 -1.61 17.89 12.74
N MET A 215 -1.48 16.77 12.00
CA MET A 215 -2.24 16.57 10.77
C MET A 215 -3.71 16.40 11.15
N GLN A 216 -4.42 17.49 11.05
CA GLN A 216 -5.86 17.52 11.25
C GLN A 216 -6.56 16.80 10.11
N TYR A 217 -7.76 16.34 10.43
CA TYR A 217 -8.75 15.88 9.50
C TYR A 217 -9.04 17.00 8.49
N ARG A 218 -8.40 16.94 7.33
CA ARG A 218 -8.51 17.98 6.30
C ARG A 218 -9.82 17.89 5.54
N PHE A 219 -10.43 16.71 5.55
CA PHE A 219 -11.66 16.41 4.86
C PHE A 219 -12.63 15.82 5.87
N PRO A 220 -13.42 16.62 6.61
CA PRO A 220 -14.72 16.18 7.06
C PRO A 220 -15.50 15.80 5.80
N VAL A 221 -15.32 14.55 5.36
CA VAL A 221 -15.83 14.02 4.08
C VAL A 221 -17.30 14.31 3.99
N ASP A 222 -18.01 14.15 5.11
CA ASP A 222 -19.43 14.46 5.23
C ASP A 222 -19.71 15.94 5.01
N LEU A 223 -18.87 16.85 5.52
CA LEU A 223 -19.06 18.30 5.40
C LEU A 223 -18.75 18.80 3.98
N MET A 224 -17.71 18.28 3.33
CA MET A 224 -17.38 18.58 1.93
C MET A 224 -18.34 17.92 0.96
N ARG A 225 -18.75 16.67 1.21
CA ARG A 225 -19.80 15.98 0.46
C ARG A 225 -21.11 16.75 0.55
N ASN A 226 -21.49 17.19 1.76
CA ASN A 226 -22.68 18.02 1.95
C ASN A 226 -22.56 19.38 1.25
N GLN A 227 -21.39 20.01 1.25
CA GLN A 227 -21.16 21.26 0.51
C GLN A 227 -21.21 21.05 -1.01
N ALA A 228 -20.60 19.97 -1.51
CA ALA A 228 -20.61 19.61 -2.93
C ALA A 228 -22.03 19.28 -3.40
N ILE A 229 -22.77 18.45 -2.66
CA ILE A 229 -24.19 18.16 -2.90
C ILE A 229 -25.00 19.45 -2.92
N LYS A 230 -24.89 20.31 -1.89
CA LYS A 230 -25.57 21.62 -1.86
C LYS A 230 -25.23 22.51 -3.05
N THR A 231 -24.00 22.44 -3.53
CA THR A 231 -23.55 23.22 -4.70
C THR A 231 -24.11 22.66 -6.00
N LEU A 232 -24.16 21.33 -6.12
CA LEU A 232 -24.80 20.64 -7.24
C LEU A 232 -26.30 20.91 -7.26
N GLU A 233 -26.98 20.87 -6.11
CA GLU A 233 -28.40 21.24 -5.96
C GLU A 233 -28.65 22.68 -6.38
N ARG A 234 -27.82 23.63 -5.93
CA ARG A 234 -27.91 25.05 -6.32
C ARG A 234 -27.73 25.28 -7.81
N ASN A 235 -26.95 24.44 -8.47
CA ASN A 235 -26.70 24.52 -9.90
C ASN A 235 -27.63 23.63 -10.74
N GLY A 236 -28.64 22.98 -10.12
CA GLY A 236 -29.60 22.12 -10.82
C GLY A 236 -29.04 20.77 -11.30
N LEU A 237 -27.91 20.31 -10.74
CA LEU A 237 -27.16 19.14 -11.19
C LEU A 237 -27.32 17.90 -10.29
N ALA A 238 -28.13 17.97 -9.23
CA ALA A 238 -28.30 16.83 -8.33
C ALA A 238 -29.23 15.76 -8.93
N THR A 239 -28.67 14.64 -9.38
CA THR A 239 -29.42 13.41 -9.60
C THR A 239 -29.75 12.79 -8.25
N LYS A 240 -31.02 12.45 -8.02
CA LYS A 240 -31.45 11.65 -6.87
C LYS A 240 -30.58 10.39 -6.82
N VAL A 241 -29.82 10.23 -5.74
CA VAL A 241 -29.16 8.96 -5.43
C VAL A 241 -30.05 8.32 -4.37
N ASP A 242 -30.81 7.31 -4.79
CA ASP A 242 -31.51 6.40 -3.88
C ASP A 242 -30.50 5.57 -3.05
#